data_AF-A0A7C1TF23-F1
#
_entry.id   AF-A0A7C1TF23-F1
#
_cell.length_a   1.000
_cell.length_b   1.000
_cell.length_c   1.000
_cell.angle_alpha   90.00
_cell.angle_beta   90.00
_cell.angle_gamma   90.00
#
_symmetry.space_group_name_H-M   'P 1'
#
loop_
_entity.id
_entity.type
_entity.pdbx_description
1 polymer ?
#
loop_
_entity_poly.entity_id
_entity_poly.type
_entity_poly.pdbx_seq_one_letter_code
_entity_poly.pdbx_strand_id
1 'polypeptide(L)'
;RNLDAIYCDHFIRMRFPVECISSSYLSLLGSSSLVRQRIADMFVSTAGQKTVNQIHIGSLCISLPPLNEQHRIVAKVDQLMSLCDQLKQHLQQAQQTQLHLSDALIDQAVK
;
A
#
# COMPACT_ATOMS: atom_id res chain seq x y z
N ARG A 1 -21.03 18.04 1.66
CA ARG A 1 -22.07 17.22 0.99
C ARG A 1 -22.31 15.99 1.86
N ASN A 2 -23.47 15.88 2.52
CA ASN A 2 -23.85 14.65 3.21
C ASN A 2 -24.24 13.64 2.14
N LEU A 3 -23.41 12.61 1.98
CA LEU A 3 -23.76 11.42 1.22
C LEU A 3 -24.50 10.51 2.20
N ASP A 4 -25.77 10.22 1.93
CA ASP A 4 -26.52 9.20 2.65
C ASP A 4 -25.94 7.83 2.31
N ALA A 5 -24.90 7.43 3.04
CA ALA A 5 -24.25 6.14 2.93
C ALA A 5 -24.37 5.40 4.26
N ILE A 6 -24.90 4.18 4.20
CA ILE A 6 -24.90 3.26 5.33
C ILE A 6 -23.56 2.53 5.32
N TYR A 7 -22.72 2.79 6.33
CA TYR A 7 -21.47 2.07 6.50
C TYR A 7 -21.74 0.64 6.97
N CYS A 8 -20.96 -0.32 6.47
CA CYS A 8 -20.90 -1.66 7.04
C CYS A 8 -20.53 -1.58 8.53
N ASP A 9 -21.13 -2.44 9.35
CA ASP A 9 -20.91 -2.57 10.79
C ASP A 9 -19.48 -3.00 11.17
N HIS A 10 -18.72 -3.53 10.21
CA HIS A 10 -17.32 -3.94 10.39
C HIS A 10 -16.29 -2.82 10.12
N PHE A 11 -16.72 -1.57 9.91
CA PHE A 11 -15.81 -0.43 9.80
C PHE A 11 -15.49 0.18 11.16
N ILE A 12 -14.20 0.30 11.46
CA ILE A 12 -13.70 1.06 12.62
C ILE A 12 -13.27 2.44 12.14
N ARG A 13 -13.97 3.48 12.59
CA ARG A 13 -13.58 4.87 12.29
C ARG A 13 -12.60 5.38 13.34
N MET A 14 -11.33 5.45 12.96
CA MET A 14 -10.30 6.11 13.75
C MET A 14 -10.31 7.63 13.49
N ARG A 15 -10.08 8.42 14.53
CA ARG A 15 -9.91 9.87 14.44
C ARG A 15 -8.58 10.24 15.04
N PHE A 16 -7.82 11.04 14.31
CA PHE A 16 -6.52 11.53 14.76
C PHE A 16 -6.48 13.06 14.67
N PRO A 17 -5.80 13.74 15.62
CA PRO A 17 -5.52 15.16 15.49
C PRO A 17 -4.64 15.42 14.27
N VAL A 18 -5.08 16.31 13.39
CA VAL A 18 -4.35 16.66 12.15
C VAL A 18 -3.04 17.39 12.45
N GLU A 19 -2.90 17.97 13.65
CA GLU A 19 -1.65 18.57 14.12
C GLU A 19 -0.58 17.53 14.47
N CYS A 20 -0.98 16.27 14.66
CA CYS A 20 -0.09 15.20 15.12
C CYS A 20 0.28 14.23 14.00
N ILE A 21 -0.66 13.93 13.09
CA ILE A 21 -0.44 12.92 12.05
C ILE A 21 -1.00 13.35 10.69
N SER A 22 -0.17 13.19 9.66
CA SER A 22 -0.55 13.41 8.27
C SER A 22 -1.35 12.22 7.73
N SER A 23 -2.36 12.49 6.91
CA SER A 23 -3.22 11.45 6.31
C SER A 23 -2.45 10.53 5.36
N SER A 24 -1.50 11.07 4.59
CA SER A 24 -0.65 10.30 3.69
C SER A 24 0.30 9.38 4.46
N TYR A 25 0.87 9.87 5.57
CA TYR A 25 1.71 9.06 6.44
C TYR A 25 0.92 7.94 7.12
N LEU A 26 -0.31 8.21 7.58
CA LEU A 26 -1.20 7.19 8.13
C LEU A 26 -1.54 6.11 7.09
N SER A 27 -1.81 6.50 5.84
CA SER A 27 -2.06 5.56 4.73
C SER A 27 -0.84 4.69 4.43
N LEU A 28 0.35 5.30 4.41
CA LEU A 28 1.61 4.59 4.25
C LEU A 28 1.84 3.59 5.39
N LEU A 29 1.66 4.00 6.65
CA LEU A 29 1.75 3.13 7.81
C LEU A 29 0.76 1.97 7.72
N GLY A 30 -0.51 2.23 7.43
CA GLY A 30 -1.54 1.20 7.31
C GLY A 30 -1.29 0.18 6.19
N SER A 31 -0.52 0.57 5.17
CA SER A 31 -0.11 -0.29 4.05
C SER A 31 1.21 -1.02 4.31
N SER A 32 1.98 -0.59 5.33
CA SER A 32 3.26 -1.20 5.68
C SER A 32 3.09 -2.64 6.17
N SER A 33 4.02 -3.51 5.80
CA SER A 33 4.04 -4.91 6.24
C SER A 33 4.06 -5.03 7.76
N LEU A 34 4.84 -4.18 8.44
CA LEU A 34 4.95 -4.16 9.90
C LEU A 34 3.59 -3.96 10.58
N VAL A 35 2.83 -2.94 10.16
CA VAL A 35 1.51 -2.66 10.74
C VAL A 35 0.50 -3.73 10.33
N ARG A 36 0.54 -4.18 9.07
CA ARG A 36 -0.36 -5.24 8.58
C ARG A 36 -0.15 -6.57 9.30
N GLN A 37 1.09 -6.96 9.57
CA GLN A 37 1.42 -8.15 10.35
C GLN A 37 0.93 -8.00 11.79
N ARG A 38 1.18 -6.85 12.42
CA ARG A 38 0.71 -6.60 13.78
C ARG A 38 -0.81 -6.66 13.91
N ILE A 39 -1.55 -6.11 12.94
CA ILE A 39 -3.00 -6.24 12.87
C ILE A 39 -3.40 -7.70 12.66
N ALA A 40 -2.66 -8.44 11.82
CA ALA A 40 -2.96 -9.84 11.57
C ALA A 40 -2.84 -10.71 12.83
N ASP A 41 -1.84 -10.45 13.66
CA ASP A 41 -1.63 -11.14 14.95
C ASP A 41 -2.75 -10.84 15.97
N MET A 42 -3.47 -9.73 15.76
CA MET A 42 -4.57 -9.30 16.62
C MET A 42 -5.95 -9.83 16.17
N PHE A 43 -6.02 -10.58 15.06
CA PHE A 43 -7.28 -11.16 14.61
C PHE A 43 -7.83 -12.16 15.61
N VAL A 44 -9.12 -12.04 15.88
CA VAL A 44 -9.90 -13.00 16.65
C VAL A 44 -10.81 -13.73 15.66
N SER A 45 -10.84 -15.06 15.74
CA SER A 45 -11.79 -15.87 14.99
C SER A 45 -13.05 -16.04 15.83
N THR A 46 -14.19 -15.54 15.36
CA THR A 46 -15.50 -15.74 16.00
C THR A 46 -16.50 -16.21 14.96
N ALA A 47 -17.13 -17.37 15.18
CA ALA A 47 -18.09 -17.98 14.26
C ALA A 47 -17.59 -18.07 12.78
N GLY A 48 -16.30 -18.40 12.59
CA GLY A 48 -15.70 -18.52 11.27
C GLY A 48 -15.29 -17.20 10.59
N GLN A 49 -15.57 -16.05 11.21
CA GLN A 49 -15.14 -14.74 10.74
C GLN A 49 -13.85 -14.32 11.44
N LYS A 50 -12.84 -13.89 10.66
CA LYS A 50 -11.65 -13.22 11.18
C LYS A 50 -11.96 -11.74 11.37
N THR A 51 -12.09 -11.30 12.61
CA THR A 51 -12.42 -9.91 12.94
C THR A 51 -11.36 -9.32 13.88
N VAL A 52 -11.25 -8.00 13.87
CA VAL A 52 -10.41 -7.27 14.81
C VAL A 52 -11.28 -6.25 15.51
N ASN A 53 -11.20 -6.20 16.83
CA ASN A 53 -12.03 -5.30 17.63
C ASN A 53 -11.35 -3.91 17.79
N GLN A 54 -12.13 -2.94 18.23
CA GLN A 54 -11.67 -1.56 18.42
C GLN A 54 -10.54 -1.43 19.47
N ILE A 55 -10.55 -2.29 20.49
CA ILE A 55 -9.53 -2.29 21.56
C ILE A 55 -8.18 -2.75 21.01
N HIS A 56 -8.17 -3.80 20.19
CA HIS A 56 -6.96 -4.32 19.55
C HIS A 56 -6.37 -3.30 18.57
N ILE A 57 -7.21 -2.68 17.74
CA ILE A 57 -6.74 -1.61 16.84
C ILE A 57 -6.24 -0.40 17.65
N GLY A 58 -6.91 -0.04 18.75
CA GLY A 58 -6.50 1.06 19.62
C GLY A 58 -5.19 0.82 20.36
N SER A 59 -4.75 -0.43 20.53
CA SER A 59 -3.48 -0.78 21.19
C SER A 59 -2.28 -0.85 20.23
N LEU A 60 -2.49 -0.57 18.94
CA LEU A 60 -1.42 -0.49 17.96
C LEU A 60 -0.40 0.60 18.33
N CYS A 61 0.80 0.17 18.68
CA CYS A 61 1.93 1.08 18.85
C CYS A 61 2.55 1.37 17.48
N ILE A 62 2.52 2.64 17.07
CA ILE A 62 3.13 3.12 15.83
C ILE A 62 4.18 4.18 16.13
N SER A 63 5.17 4.30 15.24
CA SER A 63 6.13 5.41 15.30
C SER A 63 5.43 6.70 14.85
N LEU A 64 5.56 7.76 15.65
CA LEU A 64 4.98 9.07 15.35
C LEU A 64 6.08 10.14 15.32
N PRO A 65 6.80 10.29 14.20
CA PRO A 65 7.79 11.34 14.07
C PRO A 65 7.12 12.73 13.91
N PRO A 66 7.86 13.85 14.01
CA PRO A 66 7.32 15.18 13.77
C PRO A 66 6.70 15.31 12.36
N LEU A 67 5.70 16.18 12.19
CA LEU A 67 4.97 16.32 10.92
C LEU A 67 5.87 16.54 9.69
N ASN A 68 6.93 17.34 9.82
CA ASN A 68 7.87 17.56 8.72
C ASN A 68 8.54 16.25 8.29
N GLU A 69 8.95 15.43 9.26
CA GLU A 69 9.56 14.14 9.01
C GLU A 69 8.57 13.14 8.41
N GLN A 70 7.30 13.16 8.85
CA GLN A 70 6.24 12.36 8.22
C GLN A 70 6.11 12.67 6.73
N HIS A 71 6.07 13.95 6.36
CA HIS A 71 6.01 14.36 4.95
C HIS A 71 7.28 13.97 4.18
N ARG A 72 8.46 14.11 4.79
CA ARG A 72 9.73 13.71 4.19
C ARG A 72 9.78 12.21 3.89
N ILE A 73 9.31 11.39 4.82
CA ILE A 73 9.22 9.93 4.64
C ILE A 73 8.29 9.58 3.48
N VAL A 74 7.07 10.16 3.46
CA VAL A 74 6.09 9.91 2.39
C VAL A 74 6.69 10.28 1.03
N ALA A 75 7.24 11.48 0.90
CA ALA A 75 7.85 11.94 -0.35
C ALA A 75 8.97 11.01 -0.83
N LYS A 76 9.79 10.48 0.10
CA LYS A 76 10.86 9.56 -0.27
C LYS A 76 10.33 8.21 -0.74
N VAL A 77 9.28 7.69 -0.10
CA VAL A 77 8.63 6.45 -0.54
C VAL A 77 7.99 6.62 -1.91
N ASP A 78 7.30 7.73 -2.16
CA ASP A 78 6.67 8.01 -3.45
C ASP A 78 7.70 8.07 -4.59
N GLN A 79 8.85 8.73 -4.35
CA GLN A 79 9.96 8.74 -5.30
C GLN A 79 10.48 7.33 -5.61
N LEU A 80 10.64 6.49 -4.59
CA LEU A 80 11.11 5.12 -4.76
C LEU A 80 10.11 4.25 -5.52
N MET A 81 8.81 4.38 -5.23
CA MET A 81 7.77 3.66 -5.95
C MET A 81 7.70 4.08 -7.41
N SER A 82 7.81 5.38 -7.69
CA SER A 82 7.88 5.89 -9.07
C SER A 82 9.08 5.32 -9.83
N LEU A 83 10.26 5.25 -9.19
CA LEU A 83 11.44 4.61 -9.79
C LEU A 83 11.21 3.12 -10.09
N CYS A 84 10.60 2.39 -9.16
CA CYS A 84 10.23 0.98 -9.37
C CYS A 84 9.30 0.81 -10.58
N ASP A 85 8.34 1.70 -10.77
CA ASP A 85 7.41 1.61 -11.89
C ASP A 85 8.09 1.91 -13.22
N GLN A 86 8.99 2.90 -13.26
CA GLN A 86 9.84 3.15 -14.44
C GLN A 86 10.71 1.93 -14.80
N LEU A 87 11.32 1.29 -13.80
CA LEU A 87 12.15 0.10 -14.01
C LEU A 87 11.32 -1.07 -14.57
N LYS A 88 10.11 -1.30 -14.05
CA LYS A 88 9.20 -2.32 -14.59
C LYS A 88 8.84 -2.04 -16.04
N GLN A 89 8.54 -0.78 -16.38
CA GLN A 89 8.23 -0.39 -17.76
C GLN A 89 9.41 -0.65 -18.70
N HIS A 90 10.63 -0.29 -18.30
CA HIS A 90 11.82 -0.54 -19.11
C HIS A 90 12.06 -2.05 -19.32
N LEU A 91 11.88 -2.87 -18.29
CA LEU A 91 11.99 -4.33 -18.41
C LEU A 91 10.96 -4.91 -19.38
N GLN A 92 9.71 -4.45 -19.32
CA GLN A 92 8.65 -4.90 -20.23
C GLN A 92 8.96 -4.52 -21.68
N GLN A 93 9.43 -3.29 -21.93
CA GLN A 93 9.81 -2.83 -23.27
C GLN A 93 11.00 -3.61 -23.83
N ALA A 94 12.00 -3.91 -22.99
CA ALA A 94 13.15 -4.72 -23.40
C ALA A 94 12.73 -6.14 -23.77
N GLN A 95 11.86 -6.78 -22.97
CA GLN A 95 11.31 -8.11 -23.26
C GLN A 95 10.52 -8.11 -24.57
N GLN A 96 9.67 -7.11 -24.79
CA GLN A 96 8.89 -7.01 -26.03
C GLN A 96 9.80 -6.84 -27.25
N THR A 97 10.84 -6.02 -27.14
CA THR A 97 11.82 -5.82 -28.22
C THR A 97 12.58 -7.11 -28.53
N GLN A 98 12.98 -7.85 -27.49
CA GLN A 98 13.63 -9.15 -27.65
C GLN A 98 12.75 -10.15 -28.42
N LEU A 99 11.46 -10.25 -28.07
CA LEU A 99 10.51 -11.11 -28.77
C LEU A 99 10.37 -10.73 -30.25
N HIS A 100 10.19 -9.44 -30.55
CA HIS A 100 10.09 -8.97 -31.93
C HIS A 100 11.35 -9.27 -32.76
N LEU A 101 12.54 -9.13 -32.16
CA LEU A 101 13.80 -9.48 -32.84
C LEU A 101 13.90 -10.99 -33.08
N SER A 102 13.49 -11.82 -32.11
CA SER A 102 13.43 -13.28 -32.29
C SER A 102 12.47 -13.68 -33.40
N ASP A 103 11.27 -13.11 -33.46
CA ASP A 103 10.29 -13.39 -34.52
C ASP A 103 10.82 -12.99 -35.90
N ALA A 104 11.46 -11.82 -36.01
CA ALA A 104 12.06 -11.35 -37.27
C ALA A 104 13.19 -12.26 -37.75
N LEU A 105 14.02 -12.78 -36.83
CA LEU A 105 15.07 -13.75 -37.16
C LEU A 105 14.50 -15.08 -37.65
N ILE A 106 13.40 -15.55 -37.04
CA ILE A 106 12.72 -16.77 -37.48
C ILE A 106 12.12 -16.58 -38.87
N ASP A 107 11.44 -15.46 -39.14
CA ASP A 107 10.87 -15.18 -40.48
C ASP A 107 11.95 -15.08 -41.57
N GLN A 108 13.13 -14.58 -41.24
CA GLN A 108 14.28 -14.56 -42.16
C GLN A 108 14.91 -15.94 -42.37
N ALA A 109 14.88 -16.83 -41.37
CA ALA A 109 15.51 -18.15 -41.45
C ALA A 109 14.62 -19.22 -42.10
N VAL A 110 13.30 -19.02 -42.15
CA VAL A 110 12.32 -19.93 -42.77
C VAL A 110 12.07 -19.59 -44.24
N LYS A 111 12.58 -18.44 -44.72
CA LYS A 111 12.69 -18.09 -46.15
C LYS A 111 13.98 -18.61 -46.75
#